data_AF-A0A517PGE8-F1
#
_entry.id   AF-A0A517PGE8-F1
#
_cell.length_a   1.000
_cell.length_b   1.000
_cell.length_c   1.000
_cell.angle_alpha   90.00
_cell.angle_beta   90.00
_cell.angle_gamma   90.00
#
_symmetry.space_group_name_H-M   'P 1'
#
loop_
_entity.id
_entity.type
_entity.pdbx_description
1 polymer ?
#
loop_
_entity_poly.entity_id
_entity_poly.type
_entity_poly.pdbx_seq_one_letter_code
_entity_poly.pdbx_strand_id
1 'polypeptide(L)'
;MELEADIIDRLRDDFDEQQAPAAIAELVASGQTGRIARCIVHAAHGSMERLRELTVSFLIASPDDFWILPIADVADRHGFRLTALESRPATAGPFEYTSDRNEGLACFSNGTTYFAVQKQDREWSISAPGLDVRPFGLKNTYDEEGLGIQLDDYLSRNHTETGPL
;
A
#
# COMPACT_ATOMS: atom_id res chain seq x y z
N MET A 1 -3.10 -16.92 16.17
CA MET A 1 -3.82 -15.65 16.37
C MET A 1 -5.09 -15.71 15.55
N GLU A 2 -6.23 -15.27 16.08
CA GLU A 2 -7.50 -15.34 15.36
C GLU A 2 -7.78 -14.01 14.64
N LEU A 3 -8.34 -14.10 13.43
CA LEU A 3 -8.83 -12.94 12.70
C LEU A 3 -10.16 -12.47 13.31
N GLU A 4 -10.37 -11.16 13.33
CA GLU A 4 -11.63 -10.58 13.81
C GLU A 4 -12.78 -10.94 12.85
N ALA A 5 -13.99 -11.07 13.38
CA ALA A 5 -15.16 -11.52 12.61
C ALA A 5 -15.47 -10.62 11.40
N ASP A 6 -15.26 -9.31 11.53
CA ASP A 6 -15.49 -8.37 10.44
C ASP A 6 -14.48 -8.47 9.30
N ILE A 7 -13.28 -9.02 9.55
CA ILE A 7 -12.31 -9.36 8.49
C ILE A 7 -12.73 -10.63 7.79
N ILE A 8 -13.20 -11.62 8.55
CA ILE A 8 -13.72 -12.86 7.98
C ILE A 8 -14.92 -12.57 7.07
N ASP A 9 -15.79 -11.65 7.47
CA ASP A 9 -16.91 -11.22 6.64
C ASP A 9 -16.42 -10.46 5.40
N ARG A 10 -15.45 -9.55 5.54
CA ARG A 10 -14.85 -8.87 4.38
C ARG A 10 -14.19 -9.84 3.40
N LEU A 11 -13.52 -10.87 3.92
CA LEU A 11 -12.92 -11.93 3.10
C LEU A 11 -13.96 -12.71 2.30
N ARG A 12 -15.17 -12.89 2.83
CA ARG A 12 -16.27 -13.53 2.11
C ARG A 12 -16.91 -12.61 1.07
N ASP A 13 -16.79 -11.29 1.24
CA ASP A 13 -17.24 -10.31 0.25
C ASP A 13 -16.24 -10.16 -0.89
N ASP A 14 -14.95 -10.05 -0.57
CA ASP A 14 -13.90 -9.81 -1.55
C ASP A 14 -13.48 -11.11 -2.27
N PHE A 15 -13.47 -12.25 -1.58
CA PHE A 15 -13.16 -13.57 -2.15
C PHE A 15 -14.43 -14.41 -2.22
N ASP A 16 -14.63 -15.11 -3.34
CA ASP A 16 -15.81 -15.99 -3.48
C ASP A 16 -15.85 -17.11 -2.41
N GLU A 17 -17.00 -17.78 -2.29
CA GLU A 17 -17.20 -18.84 -1.28
C GLU A 17 -16.18 -19.99 -1.37
N GLN A 18 -15.55 -20.20 -2.55
CA GLN A 18 -14.53 -21.23 -2.75
C GLN A 18 -13.15 -20.76 -2.31
N GLN A 19 -12.85 -19.47 -2.47
CA GLN A 19 -11.55 -18.87 -2.19
C GLN A 19 -11.44 -18.31 -0.78
N ALA A 20 -12.53 -17.83 -0.17
CA ALA A 20 -12.51 -17.22 1.16
C ALA A 20 -11.88 -18.12 2.25
N PRO A 21 -12.13 -19.45 2.32
CA PRO A 21 -11.46 -20.31 3.29
C PRO A 21 -9.93 -20.36 3.09
N ALA A 22 -9.47 -20.36 1.84
CA ALA A 22 -8.05 -20.33 1.53
C ALA A 22 -7.43 -18.97 1.89
N ALA A 23 -8.11 -17.87 1.60
CA ALA A 23 -7.66 -16.53 1.96
C ALA A 23 -7.53 -16.36 3.49
N ILE A 24 -8.51 -16.85 4.25
CA ILE A 24 -8.46 -16.89 5.72
C ILE A 24 -7.24 -17.69 6.19
N ALA A 25 -7.00 -18.87 5.60
CA ALA A 25 -5.86 -19.71 5.97
C ALA A 25 -4.51 -19.04 5.70
N GLU A 26 -4.35 -18.39 4.55
CA GLU A 26 -3.14 -17.62 4.21
C GLU A 26 -2.90 -16.49 5.22
N LEU A 27 -3.94 -15.74 5.57
CA LEU A 27 -3.83 -14.63 6.53
C LEU A 27 -3.53 -15.13 7.95
N VAL A 28 -4.14 -16.22 8.40
CA VAL A 28 -3.81 -16.84 9.68
C VAL A 28 -2.37 -17.35 9.69
N ALA A 29 -1.92 -17.99 8.59
CA ALA A 29 -0.56 -18.49 8.44
C ALA A 29 0.48 -17.36 8.39
N SER A 30 0.13 -16.20 7.84
CA SER A 30 0.99 -15.02 7.81
C SER A 30 1.33 -14.48 9.20
N GLY A 31 0.57 -14.85 10.24
CA GLY A 31 0.80 -14.40 11.61
C GLY A 31 0.47 -12.92 11.83
N GLN A 32 -0.25 -12.29 10.89
CA GLN A 32 -0.57 -10.88 10.91
C GLN A 32 -1.76 -10.57 11.82
N THR A 33 -1.71 -9.42 12.51
CA THR A 33 -2.83 -8.96 13.36
C THR A 33 -4.05 -8.63 12.51
N GLY A 34 -5.25 -8.63 13.09
CA GLY A 34 -6.48 -8.39 12.31
C GLY A 34 -6.44 -7.08 11.52
N ARG A 35 -5.97 -6.01 12.14
CA ARG A 35 -5.69 -4.74 11.45
C ARG A 35 -4.82 -4.91 10.20
N ILE A 36 -3.70 -5.64 10.28
CA ILE A 36 -2.79 -5.87 9.15
C ILE A 36 -3.44 -6.79 8.11
N ALA A 37 -4.17 -7.81 8.56
CA ALA A 37 -4.90 -8.70 7.68
C ALA A 37 -5.96 -7.97 6.86
N ARG A 38 -6.71 -7.04 7.46
CA ARG A 38 -7.73 -6.23 6.75
C ARG A 38 -7.14 -5.41 5.61
N CYS A 39 -6.01 -4.80 5.89
CA CYS A 39 -5.19 -4.05 4.96
C CYS A 39 -4.77 -4.90 3.76
N ILE A 40 -4.22 -6.08 4.02
CA ILE A 40 -3.82 -7.05 2.99
C ILE A 40 -5.03 -7.50 2.16
N VAL A 41 -6.17 -7.79 2.80
CA VAL A 41 -7.43 -8.18 2.13
C VAL A 41 -7.90 -7.11 1.17
N HIS A 42 -7.91 -5.86 1.63
CA HIS A 42 -8.38 -4.74 0.83
C HIS A 42 -7.52 -4.56 -0.42
N ALA A 43 -6.19 -4.52 -0.27
CA ALA A 43 -5.27 -4.39 -1.40
C ALA A 43 -5.33 -5.61 -2.36
N ALA A 44 -5.54 -6.81 -1.82
CA ALA A 44 -5.68 -8.01 -2.63
C ALA A 44 -6.93 -7.98 -3.52
N HIS A 45 -7.97 -7.20 -3.18
CA HIS A 45 -9.21 -7.02 -3.96
C HIS A 45 -9.80 -8.35 -4.47
N GLY A 46 -9.78 -9.39 -3.62
CA GLY A 46 -10.32 -10.70 -3.98
C GLY A 46 -9.41 -11.61 -4.80
N SER A 47 -8.16 -11.22 -5.10
CA SER A 47 -7.22 -12.05 -5.84
C SER A 47 -6.36 -12.89 -4.90
N MET A 48 -6.45 -14.22 -5.00
CA MET A 48 -5.63 -15.16 -4.23
C MET A 48 -4.14 -15.06 -4.56
N GLU A 49 -3.80 -14.76 -5.80
CA GLU A 49 -2.42 -14.54 -6.22
C GLU A 49 -1.86 -13.29 -5.53
N ARG A 50 -2.59 -12.18 -5.63
CA ARG A 50 -2.22 -10.93 -4.95
C ARG A 50 -2.18 -11.08 -3.44
N LEU A 51 -3.12 -11.79 -2.84
CA LEU A 51 -3.10 -12.05 -1.40
C LEU A 51 -1.78 -12.70 -0.97
N ARG A 52 -1.30 -13.70 -1.71
CA ARG A 52 -0.02 -14.36 -1.43
C ARG A 52 1.16 -13.44 -1.67
N GLU A 53 1.15 -12.67 -2.75
CA GLU A 53 2.21 -11.71 -3.02
C GLU A 53 2.28 -10.61 -1.96
N LEU A 54 1.13 -10.08 -1.55
CA LEU A 54 0.99 -9.03 -0.56
C LEU A 54 1.27 -9.54 0.85
N THR A 55 0.88 -10.76 1.22
CA THR A 55 1.28 -11.34 2.52
C THR A 55 2.81 -11.49 2.64
N VAL A 56 3.49 -11.71 1.51
CA VAL A 56 4.96 -11.76 1.45
C VAL A 56 5.58 -10.36 1.32
N SER A 57 4.91 -9.42 0.65
CA SER A 57 5.45 -8.09 0.29
C SER A 57 5.08 -6.97 1.28
N PHE A 58 3.97 -7.10 2.02
CA PHE A 58 3.63 -6.20 3.11
C PHE A 58 4.62 -6.45 4.26
N LEU A 59 5.75 -5.73 4.21
CA LEU A 59 6.66 -5.50 5.32
C LEU A 59 6.05 -4.57 6.40
N ILE A 60 4.73 -4.36 6.38
CA ILE A 60 3.97 -3.65 7.40
C ILE A 60 3.81 -4.60 8.58
N ALA A 61 4.78 -4.57 9.49
CA ALA A 61 4.79 -5.40 10.69
C ALA A 61 3.94 -4.79 11.82
N SER A 62 3.53 -3.52 11.69
CA SER A 62 2.83 -2.77 12.72
C SER A 62 1.63 -1.98 12.17
N PRO A 63 0.56 -1.79 12.96
CA PRO A 63 -0.46 -0.76 12.70
C PRO A 63 0.10 0.64 12.44
N ASP A 64 1.30 0.94 12.93
CA ASP A 64 1.97 2.22 12.71
C ASP A 64 2.32 2.48 11.24
N ASP A 65 2.39 1.43 10.44
CA ASP A 65 2.80 1.48 9.03
C ASP A 65 1.60 1.67 8.09
N PHE A 66 0.36 1.72 8.60
CA PHE A 66 -0.85 1.67 7.77
C PHE A 66 -1.04 2.86 6.87
N TRP A 67 -0.43 3.98 7.22
CA TRP A 67 -0.51 5.20 6.45
C TRP A 67 -0.06 4.98 4.99
N ILE A 68 0.90 4.10 4.71
CA ILE A 68 1.44 3.89 3.36
C ILE A 68 0.62 2.92 2.49
N LEU A 69 -0.35 2.20 3.07
CA LEU A 69 -1.03 1.10 2.37
C LEU A 69 -1.60 1.46 0.99
N PRO A 70 -2.34 2.58 0.81
CA PRO A 70 -2.94 2.92 -0.47
C PRO A 70 -1.88 3.12 -1.56
N ILE A 71 -0.72 3.63 -1.16
CA ILE A 71 0.41 3.92 -2.04
C ILE A 71 1.19 2.66 -2.35
N ALA A 72 1.33 1.76 -1.37
CA ALA A 72 1.94 0.46 -1.58
C ALA A 72 1.13 -0.38 -2.58
N ASP A 73 -0.21 -0.35 -2.52
CA ASP A 73 -1.07 -1.01 -3.51
C ASP A 73 -0.84 -0.46 -4.93
N VAL A 74 -0.86 0.87 -5.09
CA VAL A 74 -0.58 1.48 -6.41
C VAL A 74 0.81 1.10 -6.90
N ALA A 75 1.84 1.19 -6.06
CA ALA A 75 3.22 0.85 -6.41
C ALA A 75 3.35 -0.63 -6.85
N ASP A 76 2.69 -1.54 -6.15
CA ASP A 76 2.73 -2.98 -6.41
C ASP A 76 2.16 -3.32 -7.79
N ARG A 77 1.06 -2.66 -8.20
CA ARG A 77 0.47 -2.81 -9.55
C ARG A 77 1.43 -2.45 -10.68
N HIS A 78 2.45 -1.63 -10.39
CA HIS A 78 3.49 -1.23 -11.34
C HIS A 78 4.82 -1.97 -11.14
N GLY A 79 4.81 -3.06 -10.35
CA GLY A 79 5.98 -3.91 -10.14
C GLY A 79 7.01 -3.37 -9.15
N PHE A 80 6.67 -2.34 -8.37
CA PHE A 80 7.52 -1.81 -7.31
C PHE A 80 7.25 -2.51 -5.99
N ARG A 81 8.32 -2.81 -5.25
CA ARG A 81 8.27 -3.38 -3.91
C ARG A 81 8.78 -2.38 -2.89
N LEU A 82 8.19 -2.39 -1.70
CA LEU A 82 8.64 -1.58 -0.57
C LEU A 82 10.01 -2.10 -0.09
N THR A 83 11.02 -1.24 -0.08
CA THR A 83 12.41 -1.58 0.31
C THR A 83 12.84 -0.97 1.64
N ALA A 84 12.21 0.12 2.07
CA ALA A 84 12.44 0.72 3.38
C ALA A 84 11.19 1.46 3.85
N LEU A 85 10.95 1.48 5.16
CA LEU A 85 9.83 2.17 5.77
C LEU A 85 10.25 2.73 7.13
N GLU A 86 9.97 4.01 7.34
CA GLU A 86 10.03 4.68 8.63
C GLU A 86 8.64 5.25 8.92
N SER A 87 8.08 4.88 10.07
CA SER A 87 6.78 5.35 10.53
C SER A 87 6.91 6.04 11.88
N ARG A 88 6.17 7.13 12.05
CA ARG A 88 6.08 7.90 13.29
C ARG A 88 4.65 8.40 13.52
N PRO A 89 4.26 8.71 14.77
CA PRO A 89 2.98 9.35 15.03
C PRO A 89 2.85 10.66 14.25
N ALA A 90 1.69 10.89 13.65
CA ALA A 90 1.39 12.11 12.92
C ALA A 90 1.38 13.34 13.85
N THR A 91 1.96 14.43 13.37
CA THR A 91 2.12 15.68 14.16
C THR A 91 0.98 16.66 14.01
N ALA A 92 0.11 16.49 13.00
CA ALA A 92 -1.03 17.37 12.71
C ALA A 92 -2.36 16.60 12.63
N GLY A 93 -3.40 17.11 13.32
CA GLY A 93 -4.76 16.56 13.32
C GLY A 93 -5.77 17.39 12.50
N PRO A 94 -7.06 16.98 12.44
CA PRO A 94 -7.70 15.93 13.23
C PRO A 94 -7.45 14.51 12.70
N PHE A 95 -7.43 13.53 13.61
CA PHE A 95 -7.11 12.13 13.30
C PHE A 95 -8.38 11.32 13.00
N GLU A 96 -8.54 10.86 11.76
CA GLU A 96 -9.53 9.82 11.43
C GLU A 96 -8.97 8.41 11.68
N TYR A 97 -9.87 7.45 11.95
CA TYR A 97 -9.57 6.13 12.51
C TYR A 97 -8.99 5.11 11.49
N THR A 98 -8.09 5.52 10.59
CA THR A 98 -7.51 4.63 9.56
C THR A 98 -6.02 4.90 9.31
N SER A 99 -5.70 5.84 8.43
CA SER A 99 -4.35 6.10 7.90
C SER A 99 -3.70 7.38 8.44
N ASP A 100 -4.41 8.16 9.26
CA ASP A 100 -4.00 9.50 9.70
C ASP A 100 -3.26 9.55 11.04
N ARG A 101 -3.16 8.43 11.76
CA ARG A 101 -2.45 8.40 13.04
C ARG A 101 -0.94 8.41 12.91
N ASN A 102 -0.44 7.99 11.76
CA ASN A 102 0.98 7.86 11.49
C ASN A 102 1.31 8.51 10.16
N GLU A 103 2.57 8.87 10.04
CA GLU A 103 3.16 9.48 8.88
C GLU A 103 4.62 8.99 8.79
N GLY A 104 5.34 9.35 7.74
CA GLY A 104 6.71 8.91 7.62
C GLY A 104 7.22 8.87 6.20
N LEU A 105 8.21 8.01 5.97
CA LEU A 105 8.91 7.86 4.69
C LEU A 105 8.91 6.40 4.27
N ALA A 106 8.45 6.15 3.05
CA ALA A 106 8.45 4.84 2.43
C ALA A 106 9.22 4.87 1.12
N CYS A 107 9.98 3.83 0.86
CA CYS A 107 10.88 3.74 -0.28
C CYS A 107 10.54 2.52 -1.10
N PHE A 108 10.40 2.67 -2.41
CA PHE A 108 9.96 1.64 -3.34
C PHE A 108 10.96 1.43 -4.46
N SER A 109 11.14 0.18 -4.89
CA SER A 109 11.97 -0.17 -6.04
C SER A 109 11.46 -1.40 -6.78
N ASN A 110 11.69 -1.44 -8.09
CA ASN A 110 11.51 -2.61 -8.95
C ASN A 110 12.86 -3.22 -9.38
N GLY A 111 13.96 -2.84 -8.73
CA GLY A 111 15.33 -3.29 -9.03
C GLY A 111 16.09 -2.41 -10.02
N THR A 112 15.41 -1.58 -10.81
CA THR A 112 16.03 -0.63 -11.77
C THR A 112 15.70 0.82 -11.46
N THR A 113 14.47 1.08 -11.04
CA THR A 113 13.95 2.40 -10.67
C THR A 113 13.69 2.45 -9.17
N TYR A 114 13.78 3.65 -8.61
CA TYR A 114 13.53 3.92 -7.21
C TYR A 114 12.70 5.20 -7.05
N PHE A 115 11.75 5.19 -6.13
CA PHE A 115 11.09 6.40 -5.65
C PHE A 115 10.82 6.29 -4.15
N ALA A 116 10.67 7.43 -3.50
CA ALA A 116 10.25 7.53 -2.11
C ALA A 116 8.98 8.36 -2.00
N VAL A 117 8.10 7.95 -1.11
CA VAL A 117 6.87 8.64 -0.76
C VAL A 117 6.95 9.05 0.70
N GLN A 118 6.68 10.31 0.97
CA GLN A 118 6.63 10.85 2.32
C GLN A 118 5.23 11.34 2.62
N LYS A 119 4.69 10.94 3.77
CA LYS A 119 3.54 11.60 4.41
C LYS A 119 4.08 12.45 5.55
N GLN A 120 3.73 13.73 5.59
CA GLN A 120 4.07 14.64 6.68
C GLN A 120 2.99 15.71 6.82
N ASP A 121 2.48 15.91 8.03
CA ASP A 121 1.48 16.95 8.34
C ASP A 121 0.24 16.88 7.43
N ARG A 122 -0.20 15.65 7.12
CA ARG A 122 -1.28 15.29 6.18
C ARG A 122 -0.99 15.58 4.71
N GLU A 123 0.19 16.10 4.41
CA GLU A 123 0.66 16.28 3.05
C GLU A 123 1.40 15.04 2.58
N TRP A 124 1.21 14.70 1.32
CA TRP A 124 1.93 13.63 0.67
C TRP A 124 2.88 14.19 -0.38
N SER A 125 4.08 13.66 -0.45
CA SER A 125 5.08 14.04 -1.45
C SER A 125 5.81 12.82 -1.99
N ILE A 126 6.28 12.94 -3.24
CA ILE A 126 7.04 11.89 -3.91
C ILE A 126 8.37 12.46 -4.37
N SER A 127 9.43 11.69 -4.19
CA SER A 127 10.76 11.99 -4.70
C SER A 127 11.30 10.79 -5.46
N ALA A 128 11.82 11.02 -6.67
CA ALA A 128 12.46 10.01 -7.49
C ALA A 128 13.80 10.58 -7.99
N PRO A 129 14.94 9.90 -7.75
CA PRO A 129 16.22 10.33 -8.28
C PRO A 129 16.18 10.39 -9.80
N GLY A 130 16.50 11.55 -10.40
CA GLY A 130 16.61 11.70 -11.85
C GLY A 130 15.29 11.90 -12.61
N LEU A 131 14.15 11.98 -11.93
CA LEU A 131 12.84 12.19 -12.56
C LEU A 131 12.21 13.51 -12.10
N ASP A 132 11.78 14.32 -13.07
CA ASP A 132 10.99 15.50 -12.80
C ASP A 132 9.53 15.10 -12.54
N VAL A 133 9.16 15.02 -11.26
CA VAL A 133 7.81 14.67 -10.80
C VAL A 133 6.82 15.86 -10.87
N ARG A 134 7.30 17.08 -11.17
CA ARG A 134 6.46 18.30 -11.24
C ARG A 134 5.33 18.25 -12.29
N PRO A 135 5.50 17.66 -13.49
CA PRO A 135 4.44 17.59 -14.50
C PRO A 135 3.21 16.79 -14.08
N PHE A 136 3.35 15.94 -13.06
CA PHE A 136 2.30 15.06 -12.54
C PHE A 136 1.62 15.65 -11.30
N GLY A 137 1.83 16.95 -11.05
CA GLY A 137 1.20 17.66 -9.94
C GLY A 137 1.74 17.32 -8.55
N LEU A 138 2.57 16.29 -8.38
CA LEU A 138 3.10 15.69 -7.13
C LEU A 138 3.78 16.64 -6.10
N LYS A 139 3.77 17.95 -6.35
CA LYS A 139 4.24 19.02 -5.47
C LYS A 139 3.13 19.78 -4.72
N ASN A 140 1.88 19.39 -4.86
CA ASN A 140 0.77 20.00 -4.15
C ASN A 140 0.29 19.08 -3.03
N THR A 141 -0.20 19.65 -1.94
CA THR A 141 -0.85 18.93 -0.85
C THR A 141 -2.02 18.09 -1.41
N TYR A 142 -1.88 16.77 -1.41
CA TYR A 142 -2.93 15.84 -1.85
C TYR A 142 -3.57 15.15 -0.65
N ASP A 143 -4.87 14.86 -0.74
CA ASP A 143 -5.47 13.79 0.05
C ASP A 143 -5.01 12.42 -0.49
N GLU A 144 -5.30 11.36 0.28
CA GLU A 144 -4.86 9.99 -0.01
C GLU A 144 -5.29 9.52 -1.41
N GLU A 145 -6.54 9.80 -1.79
CA GLU A 145 -7.11 9.44 -3.09
C GLU A 145 -6.45 10.22 -4.24
N GLY A 146 -6.26 11.53 -4.08
CA GLY A 146 -5.57 12.37 -5.04
C GLY A 146 -4.13 11.93 -5.30
N LEU A 147 -3.39 11.53 -4.26
CA LEU A 147 -2.04 11.00 -4.43
C LEU A 147 -2.04 9.68 -5.19
N GLY A 148 -2.96 8.76 -4.84
CA GLY A 148 -3.07 7.46 -5.51
C GLY A 148 -3.26 7.60 -7.03
N ILE A 149 -4.14 8.51 -7.45
CA ILE A 149 -4.40 8.78 -8.89
C ILE A 149 -3.16 9.36 -9.58
N GLN A 150 -2.51 10.36 -8.98
CA GLN A 150 -1.32 10.98 -9.59
C GLN A 150 -0.13 10.03 -9.65
N LEU A 151 0.03 9.19 -8.62
CA LEU A 151 1.06 8.15 -8.61
C LEU A 151 0.80 7.11 -9.69
N ASP A 152 -0.44 6.67 -9.88
CA ASP A 152 -0.80 5.71 -10.92
C ASP A 152 -0.51 6.25 -12.32
N ASP A 153 -0.84 7.52 -12.60
CA ASP A 153 -0.52 8.19 -13.86
C ASP A 153 1.00 8.37 -14.04
N TYR A 154 1.72 8.74 -12.98
CA TYR A 154 3.18 8.87 -12.99
C TYR A 154 3.87 7.55 -13.32
N LEU A 155 3.50 6.47 -12.64
CA LEU A 155 4.11 5.16 -12.86
C LEU A 155 3.75 4.62 -14.25
N SER A 156 2.50 4.77 -14.68
CA SER A 156 2.04 4.34 -16.01
C SER A 156 2.81 5.02 -17.16
N ARG A 157 3.06 6.33 -17.06
CA ARG A 157 3.70 7.11 -18.14
C ARG A 157 5.22 6.96 -18.19
N ASN A 158 5.84 6.70 -17.04
CA ASN A 158 7.28 6.44 -16.98
C ASN A 158 7.64 4.96 -17.21
N HIS A 159 6.64 4.09 -17.39
CA HIS A 159 6.80 2.67 -17.71
C HIS A 159 6.15 2.22 -19.04
N THR A 160 6.13 3.09 -20.07
CA THR A 160 5.72 2.67 -21.42
C THR A 160 6.73 1.82 -22.20
N GLU A 161 7.85 1.38 -21.61
CA GLU A 161 8.82 0.52 -22.31
C GLU A 161 9.38 -0.55 -21.37
N THR A 162 8.68 -1.68 -21.28
CA THR A 162 9.28 -3.02 -21.24
C THR A 162 8.19 -4.02 -21.62
N GLY A 163 7.91 -4.10 -22.92
CA GLY A 163 7.24 -5.26 -23.49
C GLY A 163 8.08 -6.52 -23.22
N PRO A 164 7.46 -7.71 -23.24
CA PRO A 164 8.14 -8.96 -22.93
C PRO A 164 9.29 -9.18 -23.92
N LEU A 165 10.49 -9.45 -23.38
CA LEU A 165 11.58 -10.08 -24.12
C LEU A 165 11.34 -11.59 -24.24
#